data_AF-U3U4J9-F1
#
_entry.id   AF-U3U4J9-F1
#
_cell.length_a   1.000
_cell.length_b   1.000
_cell.length_c   1.000
_cell.angle_alpha   90.00
_cell.angle_beta   90.00
_cell.angle_gamma   90.00
#
_symmetry.space_group_name_H-M   'P 1'
#
loop_
_entity.id
_entity.type
_entity.pdbx_description
1 polymer ?
#
loop_
_entity_poly.entity_id
_entity_poly.type
_entity_poly.pdbx_seq_one_letter_code
_entity_poly.pdbx_strand_id
1 'polypeptide(L)'
;MYIYGESLERTYFDLQAFPGLAPELSREKDHSIDFSNTEQLPGTDYTIAGMVASQCGIPLFAPFDGNASASLSSFYPQNICLGDILKHSGYENWFIQGADLRFAGKDTFLLSHGFDAANMYGSQELKSRVADPSYRNNWGFYDDTVMDEVFEKYEELSRQQKRFALFTLTVDTHHPDGFISRSCQRKSYSYDGKPNQSFSAVACSQKHVARLIARIKASPWFKNTVIVVSSDHLAMNNTAHQYLIKQPRRDLFMVIRGDQPQAEVLDGKRSTLDNGATVLDTLGGDNAIGLGRSGLSSASLSSQFDDMAKKVTAWKADIIQLWNFPSEMKTFTIDQPKNTFSFSGATFRLPILFRVSDHQVEPLPEGEYAAPLRFQLADFAASDKFVWVDRGFKMGRLWQPALALSTDLCLAMGQTGGQPTVTRIDQPVWQGKAQFPQVKVSAATYQLNEQQMRIEDNAIRYQADSFLLTVPGAPASVKRFSGISRPESWGRWSNANLAPELNMSIRCRRVLTL
;
A
#
# COMPACT_ATOMS: atom_id res chain seq x y z
N MET A 1 -5.17 14.89 16.73
CA MET A 1 -3.88 14.59 16.07
C MET A 1 -3.68 13.09 16.11
N TYR A 2 -3.50 12.43 14.95
CA TYR A 2 -3.26 10.99 14.87
C TYR A 2 -1.94 10.76 14.13
N ILE A 3 -0.97 10.11 14.77
CA ILE A 3 0.38 9.88 14.25
C ILE A 3 0.55 8.38 14.03
N TYR A 4 0.62 7.97 12.78
CA TYR A 4 1.07 6.63 12.41
C TYR A 4 2.60 6.60 12.38
N GLY A 5 3.17 5.68 13.14
CA GLY A 5 4.59 5.34 13.07
C GLY A 5 4.80 4.13 12.17
N GLU A 6 5.34 4.36 10.98
CA GLU A 6 5.76 3.31 10.03
C GLU A 6 6.61 2.25 10.73
N SER A 7 6.14 1.01 10.77
CA SER A 7 6.83 -0.11 11.39
C SER A 7 7.27 0.15 12.85
N LEU A 8 6.69 1.13 13.56
CA LEU A 8 7.11 1.57 14.90
C LEU A 8 6.40 0.76 15.98
N GLU A 9 6.99 -0.35 16.39
CA GLU A 9 6.42 -1.27 17.38
C GLU A 9 6.54 -0.76 18.81
N ARG A 10 5.59 -1.18 19.66
CA ARG A 10 5.75 -1.04 21.11
C ARG A 10 6.93 -1.85 21.64
N THR A 11 7.28 -2.93 20.95
CA THR A 11 8.43 -3.79 21.25
C THR A 11 9.75 -3.00 21.40
N TYR A 12 9.94 -1.93 20.62
CA TYR A 12 11.17 -1.11 20.66
C TYR A 12 11.37 -0.34 21.98
N PHE A 13 10.34 -0.25 22.82
CA PHE A 13 10.37 0.48 24.09
C PHE A 13 10.83 -0.40 25.26
N ASP A 14 11.04 -1.70 25.04
CA ASP A 14 11.59 -2.61 26.04
C ASP A 14 13.05 -2.23 26.35
N LEU A 15 13.29 -1.73 27.57
CA LEU A 15 14.60 -1.27 28.00
C LEU A 15 15.59 -2.42 28.25
N GLN A 16 15.12 -3.64 28.51
CA GLN A 16 15.98 -4.81 28.66
C GLN A 16 16.40 -5.32 27.28
N ALA A 17 15.46 -5.38 26.33
CA ALA A 17 15.74 -5.85 25.00
C ALA A 17 16.49 -4.82 24.15
N PHE A 18 16.13 -3.53 24.23
CA PHE A 18 16.62 -2.46 23.35
C PHE A 18 16.97 -1.18 24.14
N PRO A 19 17.98 -1.24 25.04
CA PRO A 19 18.32 -0.12 25.91
C PRO A 19 18.62 1.15 25.11
N GLY A 20 17.95 2.25 25.46
CA GLY A 20 18.20 3.57 24.87
C GLY A 20 17.79 3.72 23.39
N LEU A 21 16.97 2.81 22.85
CA LEU A 21 16.52 2.89 21.45
C LEU A 21 15.57 4.07 21.23
N ALA A 22 14.47 4.15 22.00
CA ALA A 22 13.42 5.17 21.83
C ALA A 22 13.20 6.12 23.04
N PRO A 23 14.24 6.70 23.67
CA PRO A 23 14.13 7.34 24.97
C PRO A 23 13.27 8.62 24.99
N GLU A 24 13.19 9.38 23.90
CA GLU A 24 12.36 10.59 23.83
C GLU A 24 10.88 10.24 23.77
N LEU A 25 10.50 9.28 22.93
CA LEU A 25 9.11 8.84 22.82
C LEU A 25 8.69 7.99 24.01
N SER A 26 9.60 7.24 24.66
CA SER A 26 9.32 6.54 25.93
C SER A 26 8.79 7.49 26.98
N ARG A 27 9.35 8.71 27.11
CA ARG A 27 8.86 9.69 28.08
C ARG A 27 7.43 10.14 27.79
N GLU A 28 7.08 10.35 26.52
CA GLU A 28 5.70 10.69 26.16
C GLU A 28 4.75 9.52 26.40
N LYS A 29 5.19 8.28 26.11
CA LYS A 29 4.44 7.06 26.38
C LYS A 29 4.15 6.88 27.87
N ASP A 30 5.12 7.15 28.74
CA ASP A 30 4.96 7.05 30.19
C ASP A 30 4.03 8.13 30.78
N HIS A 31 3.69 9.14 29.98
CA HIS A 31 2.69 10.18 30.30
C HIS A 31 1.42 10.06 29.43
N SER A 32 1.11 8.85 28.99
CA SER A 32 -0.04 8.55 28.14
C SER A 32 -0.88 7.40 28.71
N ILE A 33 -2.05 7.18 28.11
CA ILE A 33 -2.75 5.90 28.22
C ILE A 33 -2.13 4.95 27.19
N ASP A 34 -1.28 4.04 27.66
CA ASP A 34 -0.49 3.08 26.87
C ASP A 34 -1.21 1.73 26.83
N PHE A 35 -1.68 1.33 25.64
CA PHE A 35 -2.35 0.05 25.45
C PHE A 35 -1.35 -1.03 25.08
N SER A 36 -0.84 -1.70 26.10
CA SER A 36 0.40 -2.48 26.02
C SER A 36 0.30 -3.82 25.29
N ASN A 37 -0.92 -4.31 25.08
CA ASN A 37 -1.18 -5.63 24.51
C ASN A 37 -2.00 -5.56 23.22
N THR A 38 -1.62 -4.63 22.34
CA THR A 38 -2.18 -4.49 20.99
C THR A 38 -1.50 -5.48 20.04
N GLU A 39 -2.23 -6.50 19.61
CA GLU A 39 -1.74 -7.52 18.67
C GLU A 39 -1.97 -7.11 17.21
N GLN A 40 -1.05 -7.54 16.34
CA GLN A 40 -1.23 -7.48 14.89
C GLN A 40 -2.00 -8.72 14.43
N LEU A 41 -2.99 -8.52 13.56
CA LEU A 41 -3.83 -9.60 13.01
C LEU A 41 -3.55 -9.81 11.51
N PRO A 42 -3.96 -10.96 10.93
CA PRO A 42 -3.87 -11.14 9.48
C PRO A 42 -4.63 -10.04 8.72
N GLY A 43 -4.02 -9.48 7.68
CA GLY A 43 -4.61 -8.38 6.92
C GLY A 43 -4.51 -7.03 7.63
N THR A 44 -3.57 -6.86 8.56
CA THR A 44 -3.21 -5.58 9.21
C THR A 44 -1.70 -5.35 9.21
N ASP A 45 -0.97 -6.01 8.32
CA ASP A 45 0.48 -6.26 8.40
C ASP A 45 1.34 -5.42 7.43
N TYR A 46 0.74 -4.37 6.87
CA TYR A 46 1.38 -3.38 6.01
C TYR A 46 0.61 -2.06 6.11
N THR A 47 1.25 -0.94 5.77
CA THR A 47 0.78 0.42 6.12
C THR A 47 -0.71 0.68 5.83
N ILE A 48 -1.17 0.45 4.59
CA ILE A 48 -2.57 0.74 4.25
C ILE A 48 -3.53 -0.21 4.98
N ALA A 49 -3.14 -1.48 5.20
CA ALA A 49 -3.94 -2.41 5.98
C ALA A 49 -4.05 -1.99 7.44
N GLY A 50 -2.96 -1.50 8.03
CA GLY A 50 -2.92 -0.90 9.36
C GLY A 50 -3.86 0.30 9.48
N MET A 51 -3.80 1.21 8.52
CA MET A 51 -4.67 2.40 8.47
C MET A 51 -6.15 2.05 8.29
N VAL A 52 -6.47 1.04 7.47
CA VAL A 52 -7.85 0.54 7.28
C VAL A 52 -8.33 -0.13 8.57
N ALA A 53 -7.51 -0.99 9.17
CA ALA A 53 -7.80 -1.65 10.44
C ALA A 53 -8.07 -0.64 11.55
N SER A 54 -7.19 0.34 11.73
CA SER A 54 -7.31 1.34 12.78
C SER A 54 -8.48 2.29 12.58
N GLN A 55 -8.88 2.61 11.35
CA GLN A 55 -9.96 3.58 11.11
C GLN A 55 -11.33 2.91 10.91
N CYS A 56 -11.39 1.74 10.30
CA CYS A 56 -12.65 1.07 9.95
C CYS A 56 -12.97 -0.12 10.87
N GLY A 57 -12.03 -0.53 11.73
CA GLY A 57 -12.19 -1.69 12.60
C GLY A 57 -12.38 -3.01 11.85
N ILE A 58 -11.85 -3.12 10.63
CA ILE A 58 -11.85 -4.35 9.82
C ILE A 58 -10.47 -4.54 9.16
N PRO A 59 -9.99 -5.77 8.98
CA PRO A 59 -8.73 -6.00 8.29
C PRO A 59 -8.86 -5.72 6.79
N LEU A 60 -7.73 -5.49 6.14
CA LEU A 60 -7.66 -5.34 4.69
C LEU A 60 -7.40 -6.69 4.02
N PHE A 61 -8.48 -7.31 3.54
CA PHE A 61 -8.42 -8.45 2.65
C PHE A 61 -8.94 -8.07 1.29
N ALA A 62 -8.12 -8.30 0.28
CA ALA A 62 -8.48 -8.12 -1.11
C ALA A 62 -8.28 -9.45 -1.87
N PRO A 63 -9.01 -9.63 -2.99
CA PRO A 63 -8.71 -10.69 -3.96
C PRO A 63 -7.38 -10.49 -4.70
N PHE A 64 -6.76 -9.32 -4.53
CA PHE A 64 -5.50 -8.88 -5.13
C PHE A 64 -4.52 -8.44 -4.03
N ASP A 65 -3.29 -8.10 -4.42
CA ASP A 65 -2.32 -7.47 -3.51
C ASP A 65 -2.92 -6.17 -2.94
N GLY A 66 -3.05 -6.05 -1.62
CA GLY A 66 -3.69 -4.89 -1.00
C GLY A 66 -3.04 -3.54 -1.36
N ASN A 67 -1.74 -3.53 -1.69
CA ASN A 67 -1.04 -2.34 -2.17
C ASN A 67 -1.42 -1.96 -3.62
N ALA A 68 -2.07 -2.85 -4.37
CA ALA A 68 -2.58 -2.58 -5.72
C ALA A 68 -3.98 -1.92 -5.70
N SER A 69 -4.53 -1.60 -4.52
CA SER A 69 -5.81 -0.89 -4.36
C SER A 69 -5.83 0.51 -4.99
N ALA A 70 -4.67 1.11 -5.29
CA ALA A 70 -4.56 2.40 -6.00
C ALA A 70 -5.24 2.44 -7.38
N SER A 71 -5.52 1.26 -7.94
CA SER A 71 -6.17 1.10 -9.25
C SER A 71 -7.71 1.01 -9.15
N LEU A 72 -8.26 1.05 -7.93
CA LEU A 72 -9.70 1.04 -7.67
C LEU A 72 -10.27 2.46 -7.58
N SER A 73 -11.60 2.58 -7.74
CA SER A 73 -12.32 3.85 -7.59
C SER A 73 -12.77 4.13 -6.17
N SER A 74 -12.87 3.11 -5.32
CA SER A 74 -13.37 3.22 -3.95
C SER A 74 -12.81 2.12 -3.06
N PHE A 75 -12.80 2.38 -1.76
CA PHE A 75 -12.36 1.45 -0.73
C PHE A 75 -13.56 1.10 0.16
N TYR A 76 -13.85 -0.19 0.36
CA TYR A 76 -14.98 -0.70 1.18
C TYR A 76 -16.20 0.25 1.27
N PRO A 77 -16.89 0.53 0.15
CA PRO A 77 -17.78 1.69 0.03
C PRO A 77 -19.02 1.67 0.95
N GLN A 78 -19.32 0.53 1.59
CA GLN A 78 -20.43 0.39 2.54
C GLN A 78 -19.98 0.46 4.00
N ASN A 79 -18.67 0.51 4.26
CA ASN A 79 -18.13 0.59 5.60
C ASN A 79 -18.08 2.04 6.07
N ILE A 80 -18.51 2.27 7.31
CA ILE A 80 -18.35 3.54 8.00
C ILE A 80 -17.03 3.47 8.78
N CYS A 81 -16.12 4.38 8.47
CA CYS A 81 -14.82 4.48 9.14
C CYS A 81 -14.75 5.73 10.02
N LEU A 82 -13.72 5.81 10.86
CA LEU A 82 -13.47 6.94 11.77
C LEU A 82 -13.48 8.28 11.03
N GLY A 83 -12.85 8.35 9.85
CA GLY A 83 -12.85 9.56 9.02
C GLY A 83 -14.27 10.02 8.63
N ASP A 84 -15.16 9.10 8.26
CA ASP A 84 -16.56 9.41 7.93
C ASP A 84 -17.30 9.99 9.14
N ILE A 85 -17.14 9.34 10.30
CA ILE A 85 -17.78 9.75 11.56
C ILE A 85 -17.29 11.14 11.97
N LEU A 86 -15.98 11.39 11.88
CA LEU A 86 -15.37 12.69 12.20
C LEU A 86 -15.90 13.78 11.26
N LYS A 87 -15.93 13.54 9.94
CA LYS A 87 -16.47 14.48 8.96
C LYS A 87 -17.92 14.80 9.24
N HIS A 88 -18.75 13.78 9.49
CA HIS A 88 -20.16 13.97 9.84
C HIS A 88 -20.35 14.72 11.16
N SER A 89 -19.40 14.58 12.09
CA SER A 89 -19.36 15.31 13.38
C SER A 89 -18.79 16.73 13.28
N GLY A 90 -18.56 17.22 12.05
CA GLY A 90 -18.10 18.58 11.76
C GLY A 90 -16.58 18.78 11.83
N TYR A 91 -15.78 17.71 11.80
CA TYR A 91 -14.32 17.82 11.71
C TYR A 91 -13.88 18.01 10.26
N GLU A 92 -12.92 18.89 10.03
CA GLU A 92 -12.12 18.89 8.80
C GLU A 92 -11.02 17.84 8.95
N ASN A 93 -11.05 16.79 8.13
CA ASN A 93 -10.04 15.74 8.13
C ASN A 93 -8.86 16.13 7.22
N TRP A 94 -7.65 16.02 7.74
CA TRP A 94 -6.40 16.37 7.08
C TRP A 94 -5.43 15.19 7.15
N PHE A 95 -4.67 14.95 6.08
CA PHE A 95 -3.65 13.90 6.04
C PHE A 95 -2.35 14.45 5.45
N ILE A 96 -1.22 14.24 6.13
CA ILE A 96 0.10 14.68 5.65
C ILE A 96 1.08 13.52 5.77
N GLN A 97 1.80 13.19 4.70
CA GLN A 97 2.90 12.22 4.75
C GLN A 97 4.06 12.62 3.83
N GLY A 98 5.22 12.02 4.03
CA GLY A 98 6.37 12.26 3.15
C GLY A 98 6.26 11.60 1.78
N ALA A 99 5.58 10.45 1.70
CA ALA A 99 5.43 9.64 0.49
C ALA A 99 4.36 10.18 -0.48
N ASP A 100 4.34 9.68 -1.72
CA ASP A 100 3.28 9.99 -2.69
C ASP A 100 1.92 9.45 -2.18
N LEU A 101 0.85 10.25 -2.28
CA LEU A 101 -0.48 9.86 -1.79
C LEU A 101 -1.05 8.65 -2.54
N ARG A 102 -0.66 8.44 -3.80
CA ARG A 102 -1.14 7.32 -4.62
C ARG A 102 -0.54 5.98 -4.22
N PHE A 103 0.58 6.00 -3.49
CA PHE A 103 1.25 4.78 -3.07
C PHE A 103 0.31 3.94 -2.18
N ALA A 104 0.20 2.65 -2.50
CA ALA A 104 -0.65 1.68 -1.82
C ALA A 104 -2.15 2.03 -1.78
N GLY A 105 -2.63 2.94 -2.63
CA GLY A 105 -4.04 3.35 -2.69
C GLY A 105 -4.52 4.16 -1.48
N LYS A 106 -3.59 4.77 -0.73
CA LYS A 106 -3.90 5.62 0.44
C LYS A 106 -4.82 6.78 0.05
N ASP A 107 -4.58 7.41 -1.10
CA ASP A 107 -5.44 8.49 -1.60
C ASP A 107 -6.89 8.04 -1.77
N THR A 108 -7.08 6.89 -2.41
CA THR A 108 -8.37 6.30 -2.71
C THR A 108 -9.11 5.94 -1.44
N PHE A 109 -8.41 5.34 -0.47
CA PHE A 109 -8.96 5.05 0.85
C PHE A 109 -9.42 6.32 1.58
N LEU A 110 -8.54 7.31 1.73
CA LEU A 110 -8.84 8.54 2.46
C LEU A 110 -9.99 9.33 1.80
N LEU A 111 -9.97 9.46 0.47
CA LEU A 111 -11.05 10.12 -0.28
C LEU A 111 -12.39 9.36 -0.19
N SER A 112 -12.34 8.03 -0.07
CA SER A 112 -13.55 7.21 0.14
C SER A 112 -14.14 7.41 1.54
N HIS A 113 -13.30 7.77 2.52
CA HIS A 113 -13.66 7.78 3.95
C HIS A 113 -13.49 9.14 4.63
N GLY A 114 -14.14 10.15 4.07
CA GLY A 114 -14.33 11.43 4.76
C GLY A 114 -13.15 12.41 4.70
N PHE A 115 -12.16 12.20 3.84
CA PHE A 115 -11.12 13.21 3.57
C PHE A 115 -11.42 13.95 2.25
N ASP A 116 -11.02 15.21 2.19
CA ASP A 116 -11.11 16.03 0.97
C ASP A 116 -9.73 16.13 0.30
N ALA A 117 -9.68 16.07 -1.03
CA ALA A 117 -8.42 16.10 -1.78
C ALA A 117 -7.56 17.33 -1.49
N ALA A 118 -8.19 18.48 -1.19
CA ALA A 118 -7.49 19.72 -0.84
C ALA A 118 -6.75 19.65 0.52
N ASN A 119 -7.12 18.69 1.37
CA ASN A 119 -6.62 18.52 2.73
C ASN A 119 -5.61 17.37 2.86
N MET A 120 -5.15 16.82 1.74
CA MET A 120 -4.24 15.69 1.69
C MET A 120 -2.92 16.10 1.04
N TYR A 121 -1.81 15.99 1.77
CA TYR A 121 -0.48 16.33 1.30
C TYR A 121 0.43 15.10 1.29
N GLY A 122 0.97 14.77 0.12
CA GLY A 122 2.09 13.85 -0.02
C GLY A 122 3.28 14.51 -0.69
N SER A 123 4.17 13.67 -1.22
CA SER A 123 5.44 14.11 -1.79
C SER A 123 5.30 15.12 -2.94
N GLN A 124 4.18 15.15 -3.67
CA GLN A 124 3.92 16.08 -4.76
C GLN A 124 3.43 17.43 -4.21
N GLU A 125 2.46 17.42 -3.31
CA GLU A 125 1.84 18.61 -2.71
C GLU A 125 2.81 19.34 -1.78
N LEU A 126 3.70 18.60 -1.11
CA LEU A 126 4.72 19.15 -0.23
C LEU A 126 5.86 19.84 -1.01
N LYS A 127 6.03 19.59 -2.32
CA LYS A 127 7.13 20.19 -3.15
C LYS A 127 7.22 21.71 -3.01
N SER A 128 6.08 22.38 -2.96
CA SER A 128 6.01 23.84 -2.92
C SER A 128 5.85 24.40 -1.51
N ARG A 129 5.85 23.54 -0.47
CA ARG A 129 5.63 23.93 0.92
C ARG A 129 6.92 23.87 1.73
N VAL A 130 7.71 22.83 1.50
CA VAL A 130 8.96 22.62 2.25
C VAL A 130 10.08 23.55 1.81
N ALA A 131 11.01 23.83 2.71
CA ALA A 131 12.17 24.68 2.44
C ALA A 131 13.15 24.08 1.42
N ASP A 132 13.34 22.75 1.43
CA ASP A 132 14.26 22.05 0.53
C ASP A 132 13.54 20.90 -0.18
N PRO A 133 13.01 21.13 -1.39
CA PRO A 133 12.29 20.10 -2.14
C PRO A 133 13.16 18.92 -2.56
N SER A 134 14.49 19.05 -2.52
CA SER A 134 15.44 18.01 -2.90
C SER A 134 15.79 17.07 -1.74
N TYR A 135 15.51 17.48 -0.50
CA TYR A 135 15.84 16.71 0.69
C TYR A 135 14.84 15.57 0.91
N ARG A 136 15.07 14.45 0.23
CA ARG A 136 14.20 13.27 0.19
C ARG A 136 15.00 11.97 0.19
N ASN A 137 14.35 10.89 0.60
CA ASN A 137 14.80 9.52 0.39
C ASN A 137 14.00 8.88 -0.76
N ASN A 138 14.18 7.57 -0.99
CA ASN A 138 13.52 6.86 -2.09
C ASN A 138 11.99 6.78 -1.95
N TRP A 139 11.46 6.91 -0.74
CA TRP A 139 10.03 6.85 -0.46
C TRP A 139 9.37 8.22 -0.40
N GLY A 140 10.11 9.26 -0.03
CA GLY A 140 9.54 10.60 0.09
C GLY A 140 10.39 11.57 0.91
N PHE A 141 9.73 12.59 1.46
CA PHE A 141 10.36 13.49 2.43
C PHE A 141 10.67 12.78 3.75
N TYR A 142 11.80 13.16 4.35
CA TYR A 142 12.21 12.67 5.67
C TYR A 142 11.24 13.11 6.77
N ASP A 143 11.19 12.34 7.86
CA ASP A 143 10.27 12.57 8.97
C ASP A 143 10.48 13.93 9.63
N ASP A 144 11.71 14.44 9.70
CA ASP A 144 11.96 15.77 10.27
C ASP A 144 11.23 16.89 9.50
N THR A 145 11.23 16.80 8.17
CA THR A 145 10.57 17.73 7.27
C THR A 145 9.06 17.60 7.40
N VAL A 146 8.53 16.37 7.36
CA VAL A 146 7.08 16.12 7.47
C VAL A 146 6.54 16.57 8.83
N MET A 147 7.24 16.29 9.92
CA MET A 147 6.79 16.66 11.28
C MET A 147 6.83 18.17 11.52
N ASP A 148 7.72 18.91 10.86
CA ASP A 148 7.71 20.38 10.88
C ASP A 148 6.46 20.92 10.16
N GLU A 149 6.15 20.43 8.96
CA GLU A 149 4.93 20.81 8.19
C GLU A 149 3.64 20.45 8.94
N VAL A 150 3.60 19.28 9.59
CA VAL A 150 2.45 18.84 10.41
C VAL A 150 2.22 19.79 11.57
N PHE A 151 3.29 20.24 12.24
CA PHE A 151 3.13 21.19 13.34
C PHE A 151 2.64 22.56 12.84
N GLU A 152 3.18 23.06 11.72
CA GLU A 152 2.73 24.32 11.13
C GLU A 152 1.25 24.25 10.74
N LYS A 153 0.82 23.15 10.12
CA LYS A 153 -0.59 22.91 9.80
C LYS A 153 -1.46 22.81 11.07
N TYR A 154 -0.99 22.12 12.11
CA TYR A 154 -1.68 22.04 13.38
C TYR A 154 -1.90 23.44 13.99
N GLU A 155 -0.89 24.30 14.00
CA GLU A 155 -1.03 25.68 14.49
C GLU A 155 -2.01 26.50 13.64
N GLU A 156 -1.91 26.40 12.32
CA GLU A 156 -2.80 27.07 11.37
C GLU A 156 -4.26 26.69 11.65
N LEU A 157 -4.58 25.39 11.70
CA LEU A 157 -5.94 24.89 11.93
C LEU A 157 -6.44 25.26 13.33
N SER A 158 -5.57 25.18 14.34
CA SER A 158 -5.94 25.53 15.71
C SER A 158 -6.30 27.01 15.87
N ARG A 159 -5.64 27.92 15.13
CA ARG A 159 -5.97 29.35 15.10
C ARG A 159 -7.33 29.64 14.47
N GLN A 160 -7.80 28.79 13.56
CA GLN A 160 -9.10 28.95 12.91
C GLN A 160 -10.29 28.62 13.82
N GLN A 161 -10.03 28.04 15.01
CA GLN A 161 -11.05 27.66 16.01
C GLN A 161 -12.15 26.72 15.47
N LYS A 162 -11.81 25.91 14.44
CA LYS A 162 -12.66 24.84 13.92
C LYS A 162 -12.19 23.48 14.44
N ARG A 163 -13.09 22.49 14.42
CA ARG A 163 -12.74 21.10 14.71
C ARG A 163 -11.99 20.52 13.52
N PHE A 164 -10.85 19.90 13.78
CA PHE A 164 -10.06 19.24 12.74
C PHE A 164 -9.45 17.95 13.27
N ALA A 165 -9.27 16.99 12.38
CA ALA A 165 -8.53 15.77 12.64
C ALA A 165 -7.34 15.72 11.69
N LEU A 166 -6.15 15.98 12.23
CA LEU A 166 -4.89 15.91 11.48
C LEU A 166 -4.25 14.55 11.68
N PHE A 167 -4.09 13.82 10.59
CA PHE A 167 -3.42 12.53 10.50
C PHE A 167 -2.05 12.71 9.84
N THR A 168 -1.04 11.99 10.33
CA THR A 168 0.29 11.93 9.71
C THR A 168 0.84 10.52 9.74
N LEU A 169 1.78 10.23 8.85
CA LEU A 169 2.47 8.95 8.74
C LEU A 169 3.97 9.19 8.52
N THR A 170 4.81 8.62 9.38
CA THR A 170 6.26 8.58 9.18
C THR A 170 6.64 7.65 8.04
N VAL A 171 7.87 7.77 7.52
CA VAL A 171 8.37 6.89 6.46
C VAL A 171 9.85 6.52 6.63
N ASP A 172 10.60 7.20 7.49
CA ASP A 172 12.05 6.95 7.61
C ASP A 172 12.38 5.55 8.13
N THR A 173 11.47 4.87 8.81
CA THR A 173 11.63 3.48 9.30
C THR A 173 11.26 2.42 8.25
N HIS A 174 10.83 2.81 7.05
CA HIS A 174 10.38 1.88 6.02
C HIS A 174 11.50 0.93 5.57
N HIS A 175 11.13 -0.32 5.28
CA HIS A 175 12.03 -1.36 4.78
C HIS A 175 12.68 -0.95 3.44
N PRO A 176 13.86 -1.51 3.05
CA PRO A 176 14.56 -2.65 3.66
C PRO A 176 15.31 -2.36 4.95
N ASP A 177 15.82 -1.14 5.18
CA ASP A 177 16.64 -0.84 6.36
C ASP A 177 16.40 0.53 7.00
N GLY A 178 15.55 1.37 6.42
CA GLY A 178 15.25 2.72 6.91
C GLY A 178 16.31 3.78 6.57
N PHE A 179 15.97 5.01 6.90
CA PHE A 179 16.64 6.25 6.56
C PHE A 179 16.82 7.08 7.83
N ILE A 180 17.83 7.93 7.86
CA ILE A 180 18.17 8.74 9.04
C ILE A 180 18.12 10.20 8.63
N SER A 181 17.18 10.94 9.20
CA SER A 181 17.04 12.37 8.91
C SER A 181 18.28 13.15 9.34
N ARG A 182 18.60 14.24 8.63
CA ARG A 182 19.86 15.00 8.78
C ARG A 182 19.97 15.66 10.13
N SER A 183 18.82 16.02 10.72
CA SER A 183 18.68 16.67 12.02
C SER A 183 18.87 15.71 13.21
N CYS A 184 18.93 14.39 12.98
CA CYS A 184 19.22 13.42 14.03
C CYS A 184 20.69 13.47 14.47
N GLN A 185 20.88 13.63 15.78
CA GLN A 185 22.20 13.55 16.41
C GLN A 185 22.63 12.09 16.60
N ARG A 186 21.70 11.22 17.01
CA ARG A 186 21.92 9.77 17.13
C ARG A 186 21.73 9.13 15.76
N LYS A 187 22.83 9.03 14.99
CA LYS A 187 22.84 8.46 13.63
C LYS A 187 23.23 6.98 13.57
N SER A 188 23.51 6.36 14.72
CA SER A 188 23.84 4.95 14.80
C SER A 188 23.35 4.39 16.13
N TYR A 189 22.77 3.20 16.06
CA TYR A 189 22.43 2.36 17.19
C TYR A 189 23.15 1.02 17.02
N SER A 190 23.90 0.61 18.03
CA SER A 190 24.62 -0.66 18.01
C SER A 190 23.87 -1.71 18.84
N TYR A 191 23.78 -2.92 18.28
CA TYR A 191 23.20 -4.09 18.94
C TYR A 191 24.17 -5.26 18.82
N ASP A 192 24.40 -6.00 19.90
CA ASP A 192 25.42 -7.07 19.96
C ASP A 192 26.80 -6.62 19.41
N GLY A 193 27.19 -5.39 19.73
CA GLY A 193 28.47 -4.79 19.32
C GLY A 193 28.57 -4.39 17.84
N LYS A 194 27.48 -4.41 17.06
CA LYS A 194 27.47 -4.01 15.64
C LYS A 194 26.44 -2.93 15.35
N PRO A 195 26.72 -1.96 14.46
CA PRO A 195 25.72 -1.02 13.98
C PRO A 195 24.54 -1.73 13.32
N ASN A 196 23.33 -1.25 13.57
CA ASN A 196 22.11 -1.75 12.95
C ASN A 196 21.34 -0.59 12.32
N GLN A 197 21.14 -0.64 11.01
CA GLN A 197 20.56 0.47 10.26
C GLN A 197 19.08 0.68 10.62
N SER A 198 18.28 -0.40 10.73
CA SER A 198 16.87 -0.30 11.12
C SER A 198 16.69 0.27 12.52
N PHE A 199 17.47 -0.19 13.51
CA PHE A 199 17.43 0.42 14.85
C PHE A 199 17.88 1.88 14.85
N SER A 200 18.83 2.26 13.98
CA SER A 200 19.27 3.65 13.85
C SER A 200 18.17 4.54 13.27
N ALA A 201 17.42 4.05 12.28
CA ALA A 201 16.25 4.72 11.72
C ALA A 201 15.15 4.88 12.79
N VAL A 202 14.84 3.82 13.54
CA VAL A 202 13.88 3.87 14.66
C VAL A 202 14.31 4.90 15.71
N ALA A 203 15.58 4.89 16.13
CA ALA A 203 16.12 5.84 17.10
C ALA A 203 15.96 7.30 16.66
N CYS A 204 16.03 7.55 15.35
CA CYS A 204 15.84 8.86 14.74
C CYS A 204 14.35 9.23 14.61
N SER A 205 13.55 8.41 13.95
CA SER A 205 12.12 8.69 13.68
C SER A 205 11.31 8.93 14.97
N GLN A 206 11.51 8.10 16.00
CA GLN A 206 10.81 8.29 17.28
C GLN A 206 11.12 9.64 17.94
N LYS A 207 12.31 10.21 17.70
CA LYS A 207 12.70 11.54 18.22
C LYS A 207 11.90 12.64 17.54
N HIS A 208 11.60 12.49 16.24
CA HIS A 208 10.77 13.44 15.50
C HIS A 208 9.32 13.39 15.93
N VAL A 209 8.77 12.19 16.16
CA VAL A 209 7.44 12.00 16.75
C VAL A 209 7.38 12.66 18.14
N ALA A 210 8.34 12.37 19.02
CA ALA A 210 8.40 12.98 20.35
C ALA A 210 8.53 14.51 20.30
N ARG A 211 9.34 15.06 19.37
CA ARG A 211 9.46 16.51 19.16
C ARG A 211 8.13 17.13 18.74
N LEU A 212 7.39 16.51 17.82
CA LEU A 212 6.07 16.99 17.42
C LEU A 212 5.11 17.03 18.62
N ILE A 213 5.04 15.95 19.39
CA ILE A 213 4.20 15.86 20.59
C ILE A 213 4.57 16.96 21.59
N ALA A 214 5.86 17.14 21.87
CA ALA A 214 6.34 18.17 22.79
C ALA A 214 5.97 19.59 22.33
N ARG A 215 6.08 19.88 21.03
CA ARG A 215 5.66 21.18 20.46
C ARG A 215 4.15 21.40 20.58
N ILE A 216 3.34 20.37 20.32
CA ILE A 216 1.88 20.42 20.49
C ILE A 216 1.55 20.67 21.96
N LYS A 217 2.17 19.94 22.89
CA LYS A 217 1.98 20.11 24.36
C LYS A 217 2.34 21.51 24.85
N ALA A 218 3.36 22.13 24.27
CA ALA A 218 3.77 23.49 24.58
C ALA A 218 2.86 24.57 23.96
N SER A 219 1.98 24.21 23.03
CA SER A 219 1.06 25.14 22.38
C SER A 219 -0.14 25.50 23.27
N PRO A 220 -0.75 26.70 23.10
CA PRO A 220 -1.94 27.08 23.88
C PRO A 220 -3.18 26.22 23.56
N TRP A 221 -3.16 25.44 22.48
CA TRP A 221 -4.28 24.60 22.05
C TRP A 221 -4.21 23.17 22.57
N PHE A 222 -3.13 22.77 23.26
CA PHE A 222 -2.97 21.42 23.76
C PHE A 222 -4.16 20.96 24.61
N LYS A 223 -4.69 21.85 25.48
CA LYS A 223 -5.83 21.55 26.35
C LYS A 223 -7.06 21.03 25.59
N ASN A 224 -7.21 21.39 24.32
CA ASN A 224 -8.31 20.96 23.45
C ASN A 224 -7.88 19.91 22.41
N THR A 225 -6.77 19.21 22.65
CA THR A 225 -6.18 18.28 21.69
C THR A 225 -6.03 16.89 22.30
N VAL A 226 -6.52 15.89 21.55
CA VAL A 226 -6.16 14.47 21.75
C VAL A 226 -5.07 14.12 20.74
N ILE A 227 -3.98 13.54 21.23
CA ILE A 227 -2.88 13.02 20.42
C ILE A 227 -2.91 11.50 20.52
N VAL A 228 -2.93 10.84 19.37
CA VAL A 228 -2.86 9.39 19.23
C VAL A 228 -1.55 9.05 18.54
N VAL A 229 -0.80 8.09 19.06
CA VAL A 229 0.36 7.50 18.38
C VAL A 229 0.07 6.01 18.21
N SER A 230 0.14 5.54 16.97
CA SER A 230 -0.22 4.18 16.58
C SER A 230 0.86 3.63 15.67
N SER A 231 1.22 2.34 15.81
CA SER A 231 1.82 1.62 14.69
C SER A 231 0.83 1.61 13.53
N ASP A 232 1.36 1.63 12.31
CA ASP A 232 0.62 1.11 11.17
C ASP A 232 0.71 -0.42 11.14
N HIS A 233 1.89 -1.00 11.41
CA HIS A 233 2.13 -2.42 11.59
C HIS A 233 3.45 -2.68 12.33
N LEU A 234 3.70 -3.95 12.66
CA LEU A 234 5.00 -4.44 13.11
C LEU A 234 6.02 -4.41 11.97
N ALA A 235 7.30 -4.24 12.30
CA ALA A 235 8.36 -4.16 11.31
C ALA A 235 8.45 -5.42 10.42
N MET A 236 8.61 -5.20 9.12
CA MET A 236 8.84 -6.28 8.17
C MET A 236 10.28 -6.84 8.28
N ASN A 237 10.65 -7.74 7.36
CA ASN A 237 12.01 -8.28 7.33
C ASN A 237 13.03 -7.16 6.99
N ASN A 238 13.93 -6.87 7.92
CA ASN A 238 14.95 -5.82 7.86
C ASN A 238 16.15 -6.20 8.75
N THR A 239 17.16 -5.33 8.86
CA THR A 239 18.33 -5.62 9.72
C THR A 239 18.01 -5.81 11.21
N ALA A 240 16.87 -5.32 11.72
CA ALA A 240 16.42 -5.52 13.11
C ALA A 240 15.62 -6.81 13.34
N HIS A 241 15.04 -7.40 12.28
CA HIS A 241 14.03 -8.46 12.36
C HIS A 241 14.45 -9.67 13.19
N GLN A 242 15.68 -10.18 13.00
CA GLN A 242 16.21 -11.34 13.74
C GLN A 242 16.27 -11.16 15.26
N TYR A 243 16.29 -9.91 15.74
CA TYR A 243 16.28 -9.58 17.16
C TYR A 243 14.85 -9.37 17.66
N LEU A 244 13.99 -8.75 16.84
CA LEU A 244 12.58 -8.50 17.17
C LEU A 244 11.77 -9.79 17.33
N ILE A 245 11.98 -10.79 16.48
CA ILE A 245 11.22 -12.06 16.55
C ILE A 245 11.53 -12.89 17.81
N LYS A 246 12.56 -12.52 18.57
CA LYS A 246 12.88 -13.13 19.88
C LYS A 246 12.08 -12.52 21.03
N GLN A 247 11.31 -11.45 20.75
CA GLN A 247 10.51 -10.71 21.72
C GLN A 247 9.00 -10.97 21.49
N PRO A 248 8.15 -10.80 22.51
CA PRO A 248 6.70 -10.77 22.34
C PRO A 248 6.28 -9.46 21.65
N ARG A 249 6.24 -9.48 20.31
CA ARG A 249 6.01 -8.26 19.51
C ARG A 249 4.59 -7.71 19.67
N ARG A 250 4.45 -6.39 19.78
CA ARG A 250 3.19 -5.67 19.92
C ARG A 250 3.19 -4.37 19.14
N ASP A 251 2.05 -4.05 18.54
CA ASP A 251 1.81 -2.74 17.95
C ASP A 251 1.74 -1.70 19.07
N LEU A 252 2.26 -0.51 18.79
CA LEU A 252 2.11 0.68 19.63
C LEU A 252 0.72 1.25 19.43
N PHE A 253 0.01 1.49 20.53
CA PHE A 253 -1.16 2.36 20.53
C PHE A 253 -1.20 3.10 21.85
N MET A 254 -1.09 4.43 21.81
CA MET A 254 -1.14 5.27 22.98
C MET A 254 -1.91 6.57 22.74
N VAL A 255 -2.55 7.06 23.80
CA VAL A 255 -3.41 8.26 23.76
C VAL A 255 -2.94 9.27 24.82
N ILE A 256 -2.68 10.50 24.39
CA ILE A 256 -2.35 11.64 25.24
C ILE A 256 -3.49 12.66 25.14
N ARG A 257 -4.06 13.01 26.29
CA ARG A 257 -5.18 13.95 26.40
C ARG A 257 -4.72 15.25 27.04
N GLY A 258 -4.95 16.37 26.36
CA GLY A 258 -4.66 17.68 26.95
C GLY A 258 -5.73 18.21 27.90
N ASP A 259 -6.97 17.72 27.77
CA ASP A 259 -8.08 18.05 28.66
C ASP A 259 -8.00 17.28 29.99
N GLN A 260 -7.52 16.04 29.93
CA GLN A 260 -7.38 15.13 31.05
C GLN A 260 -6.02 14.40 31.01
N PRO A 261 -4.92 15.05 31.46
CA PRO A 261 -3.62 14.41 31.53
C PRO A 261 -3.67 13.15 32.42
N GLN A 262 -3.36 12.01 31.82
CA GLN A 262 -3.42 10.70 32.47
C GLN A 262 -2.24 9.85 32.01
N ALA A 263 -1.68 9.09 32.96
CA ALA A 263 -0.62 8.13 32.72
C ALA A 263 -1.09 6.77 33.25
N GLU A 264 -1.37 5.84 32.35
CA GLU A 264 -1.89 4.52 32.69
C GLU A 264 -1.44 3.50 31.65
N VAL A 265 -1.14 2.28 32.11
CA VAL A 265 -0.88 1.15 31.21
C VAL A 265 -2.08 0.23 31.26
N LEU A 266 -2.76 0.07 30.12
CA LEU A 266 -3.85 -0.87 29.95
C LEU A 266 -3.31 -2.12 29.23
N ASP A 267 -3.36 -3.27 29.88
CA ASP A 267 -2.78 -4.54 29.41
C ASP A 267 -3.81 -5.53 28.83
N GLY A 268 -5.08 -5.12 28.81
CA GLY A 268 -6.16 -5.87 28.18
C GLY A 268 -5.83 -6.25 26.74
N LYS A 269 -6.03 -7.53 26.40
CA LYS A 269 -5.79 -8.06 25.05
C LYS A 269 -6.70 -7.35 24.05
N ARG A 270 -6.10 -6.75 23.03
CA ARG A 270 -6.78 -6.00 21.97
C ARG A 270 -6.01 -6.10 20.65
N SER A 271 -6.52 -5.50 19.59
CA SER A 271 -5.84 -5.42 18.29
C SER A 271 -5.92 -4.04 17.67
N THR A 272 -5.21 -3.84 16.55
CA THR A 272 -5.28 -2.60 15.75
C THR A 272 -6.71 -2.28 15.27
N LEU A 273 -7.60 -3.28 15.15
CA LEU A 273 -9.02 -3.08 14.84
C LEU A 273 -9.74 -2.19 15.88
N ASP A 274 -9.26 -2.18 17.12
CA ASP A 274 -9.88 -1.47 18.25
C ASP A 274 -9.51 0.02 18.31
N ASN A 275 -8.52 0.46 17.51
CA ASN A 275 -7.92 1.78 17.62
C ASN A 275 -8.95 2.89 17.35
N GLY A 276 -9.70 2.80 16.24
CA GLY A 276 -10.67 3.81 15.84
C GLY A 276 -11.83 3.93 16.83
N ALA A 277 -12.34 2.80 17.30
CA ALA A 277 -13.37 2.75 18.34
C ALA A 277 -12.88 3.38 19.65
N THR A 278 -11.61 3.15 20.02
CA THR A 278 -11.01 3.77 21.20
C THR A 278 -10.85 5.28 21.06
N VAL A 279 -10.45 5.76 19.88
CA VAL A 279 -10.36 7.19 19.58
C VAL A 279 -11.74 7.85 19.61
N LEU A 280 -12.75 7.19 19.05
CA LEU A 280 -14.13 7.69 19.06
C LEU A 280 -14.67 7.82 20.50
N ASP A 281 -14.48 6.80 21.33
CA ASP A 281 -14.85 6.81 22.75
C ASP A 281 -14.09 7.91 23.53
N THR A 282 -12.80 8.08 23.26
CA THR A 282 -11.98 9.16 23.85
C THR A 282 -12.56 10.55 23.56
N LEU A 283 -13.12 10.74 22.35
CA LEU A 283 -13.75 11.98 21.92
C LEU A 283 -15.20 12.14 22.44
N GLY A 284 -15.68 11.20 23.25
CA GLY A 284 -17.05 11.18 23.80
C GLY A 284 -18.11 10.64 22.83
N GLY A 285 -17.68 9.91 21.80
CA GLY A 285 -18.56 9.25 20.83
C GLY A 285 -18.94 7.83 21.25
N ASP A 286 -19.26 7.00 20.25
CA ASP A 286 -19.56 5.57 20.44
C ASP A 286 -18.28 4.76 20.74
N ASN A 287 -18.43 3.51 21.18
CA ASN A 287 -17.34 2.63 21.58
C ASN A 287 -17.12 1.43 20.64
N ALA A 288 -17.71 1.46 19.45
CA ALA A 288 -17.56 0.43 18.42
C ALA A 288 -17.45 1.03 17.01
N ILE A 289 -16.57 0.46 16.19
CA ILE A 289 -16.46 0.70 14.74
C ILE A 289 -16.13 -0.64 14.09
N GLY A 290 -16.97 -1.13 13.18
CA GLY A 290 -16.81 -2.46 12.58
C GLY A 290 -16.67 -3.57 13.64
N LEU A 291 -15.57 -4.34 13.57
CA LEU A 291 -15.23 -5.37 14.55
C LEU A 291 -14.49 -4.80 15.77
N GLY A 292 -14.02 -3.55 15.72
CA GLY A 292 -13.30 -2.88 16.80
C GLY A 292 -14.19 -2.52 17.98
N ARG A 293 -13.65 -2.65 19.20
CA ARG A 293 -14.26 -2.22 20.46
C ARG A 293 -13.29 -1.35 21.22
N SER A 294 -13.77 -0.25 21.81
CA SER A 294 -12.92 0.66 22.58
C SER A 294 -12.21 -0.07 23.72
N GLY A 295 -10.89 0.05 23.77
CA GLY A 295 -10.09 -0.47 24.88
C GLY A 295 -10.30 0.27 26.21
N LEU A 296 -11.09 1.33 26.24
CA LEU A 296 -11.41 2.09 27.46
C LEU A 296 -12.68 1.59 28.16
N SER A 297 -13.70 1.21 27.39
CA SER A 297 -15.05 0.97 27.91
C SER A 297 -15.65 -0.39 27.53
N SER A 298 -14.97 -1.19 26.71
CA SER A 298 -15.49 -2.47 26.20
C SER A 298 -14.42 -3.55 26.12
N ALA A 299 -14.84 -4.81 26.22
CA ALA A 299 -13.95 -5.94 25.96
C ALA A 299 -13.71 -6.10 24.45
N SER A 300 -12.44 -6.10 24.03
CA SER A 300 -12.06 -6.37 22.63
C SER A 300 -12.51 -7.76 22.19
N LEU A 301 -12.85 -7.93 20.91
CA LEU A 301 -13.08 -9.25 20.33
C LEU A 301 -11.84 -10.15 20.45
N SER A 302 -10.63 -9.58 20.45
CA SER A 302 -9.39 -10.32 20.67
C SER A 302 -9.36 -11.05 22.03
N SER A 303 -10.10 -10.56 23.03
CA SER A 303 -10.24 -11.19 24.34
C SER A 303 -11.32 -12.28 24.38
N GLN A 304 -12.20 -12.34 23.37
CA GLN A 304 -13.32 -13.27 23.30
C GLN A 304 -13.00 -14.56 22.52
N PHE A 305 -11.92 -14.57 21.74
CA PHE A 305 -11.47 -15.72 20.98
C PHE A 305 -10.07 -16.15 21.42
N ASP A 306 -9.89 -17.46 21.64
CA ASP A 306 -8.57 -18.04 21.98
C ASP A 306 -7.53 -17.74 20.89
N ASP A 307 -7.93 -17.92 19.62
CA ASP A 307 -7.13 -17.65 18.43
C ASP A 307 -7.85 -16.67 17.50
N MET A 308 -7.67 -15.39 17.79
CA MET A 308 -8.26 -14.29 17.02
C MET A 308 -7.72 -14.25 15.58
N ALA A 309 -6.45 -14.58 15.36
CA ALA A 309 -5.84 -14.58 14.03
C ALA A 309 -6.51 -15.61 13.10
N LYS A 310 -6.73 -16.84 13.60
CA LYS A 310 -7.49 -17.87 12.87
C LYS A 310 -8.92 -17.44 12.62
N LYS A 311 -9.57 -16.79 13.60
CA LYS A 311 -10.95 -16.31 13.44
C LYS A 311 -11.06 -15.24 12.35
N VAL A 312 -10.15 -14.28 12.33
CA VAL A 312 -10.07 -13.24 11.29
C VAL A 312 -9.84 -13.83 9.91
N THR A 313 -8.97 -14.83 9.79
CA THR A 313 -8.75 -15.53 8.51
C THR A 313 -10.00 -16.27 8.04
N ALA A 314 -10.78 -16.84 8.96
CA ALA A 314 -12.06 -17.48 8.61
C ALA A 314 -13.11 -16.49 8.05
N TRP A 315 -13.05 -15.21 8.45
CA TRP A 315 -13.92 -14.15 7.92
C TRP A 315 -13.42 -13.52 6.61
N LYS A 316 -12.30 -13.99 6.05
CA LYS A 316 -11.68 -13.38 4.87
C LYS A 316 -12.64 -13.23 3.69
N ALA A 317 -13.45 -14.25 3.41
CA ALA A 317 -14.40 -14.21 2.31
C ALA A 317 -15.49 -13.15 2.52
N ASP A 318 -16.04 -13.05 3.73
CA ASP A 318 -17.07 -12.07 4.08
C ASP A 318 -16.51 -10.63 4.02
N ILE A 319 -15.28 -10.43 4.50
CA ILE A 319 -14.61 -9.13 4.44
C ILE A 319 -14.31 -8.73 2.98
N ILE A 320 -13.91 -9.67 2.13
CA ILE A 320 -13.71 -9.40 0.69
C ILE A 320 -15.03 -8.95 0.02
N GLN A 321 -16.18 -9.46 0.46
CA GLN A 321 -17.47 -9.02 -0.10
C GLN A 321 -17.79 -7.55 0.19
N LEU A 322 -17.19 -6.95 1.24
CA LEU A 322 -17.37 -5.53 1.57
C LEU A 322 -16.80 -4.59 0.51
N TRP A 323 -15.91 -5.07 -0.38
CA TRP A 323 -15.50 -4.31 -1.56
C TRP A 323 -16.66 -4.05 -2.53
N ASN A 324 -17.74 -4.82 -2.42
CA ASN A 324 -18.97 -4.67 -3.20
C ASN A 324 -18.73 -4.62 -4.72
N PHE A 325 -17.80 -5.46 -5.21
CA PHE A 325 -17.54 -5.57 -6.64
C PHE A 325 -18.75 -6.18 -7.37
N PRO A 326 -19.07 -5.74 -8.60
CA PRO A 326 -20.17 -6.33 -9.35
C PRO A 326 -19.91 -7.82 -9.61
N SER A 327 -20.92 -8.66 -9.41
CA SER A 327 -20.81 -10.11 -9.57
C SER A 327 -20.85 -10.58 -11.02
N GLU A 328 -21.30 -9.73 -11.95
CA GLU A 328 -21.48 -10.10 -13.35
C GLU A 328 -20.97 -9.00 -14.30
N MET A 329 -20.27 -9.42 -15.35
CA MET A 329 -19.81 -8.59 -16.46
C MET A 329 -20.42 -9.10 -17.77
N LYS A 330 -21.55 -8.53 -18.21
CA LYS A 330 -22.11 -8.83 -19.55
C LYS A 330 -21.51 -7.93 -20.63
N THR A 331 -21.44 -6.65 -20.32
CA THR A 331 -20.94 -5.58 -21.18
C THR A 331 -19.98 -4.72 -20.38
N PHE A 332 -18.99 -4.14 -21.06
CA PHE A 332 -18.03 -3.24 -20.46
C PHE A 332 -17.59 -2.15 -21.43
N THR A 333 -16.99 -1.10 -20.89
CA THR A 333 -16.48 0.04 -21.64
C THR A 333 -15.00 0.25 -21.30
N ILE A 334 -14.18 0.45 -22.31
CA ILE A 334 -12.78 0.88 -22.20
C ILE A 334 -12.72 2.32 -22.70
N ASP A 335 -12.36 3.26 -21.83
CA ASP A 335 -12.21 4.69 -22.15
C ASP A 335 -10.71 5.03 -22.12
N GLN A 336 -10.09 5.14 -23.29
CA GLN A 336 -8.66 5.41 -23.42
C GLN A 336 -8.28 6.81 -22.92
N PRO A 337 -9.01 7.89 -23.27
CA PRO A 337 -8.72 9.23 -22.74
C PRO A 337 -8.71 9.30 -21.22
N LYS A 338 -9.63 8.59 -20.55
CA LYS A 338 -9.68 8.53 -19.08
C LYS A 338 -8.79 7.44 -18.49
N ASN A 339 -8.24 6.55 -19.31
CA ASN A 339 -7.48 5.37 -18.90
C ASN A 339 -8.27 4.47 -17.93
N THR A 340 -9.53 4.16 -18.26
CA THR A 340 -10.44 3.40 -17.40
C THR A 340 -11.12 2.22 -18.09
N PHE A 341 -11.47 1.21 -17.29
CA PHE A 341 -12.35 0.10 -17.63
C PHE A 341 -13.60 0.18 -16.74
N SER A 342 -14.79 0.11 -17.31
CA SER A 342 -16.04 0.19 -16.53
C SER A 342 -17.01 -0.91 -16.90
N PHE A 343 -17.70 -1.49 -15.92
CA PHE A 343 -18.80 -2.43 -16.12
C PHE A 343 -19.74 -2.41 -14.91
N SER A 344 -21.04 -2.63 -15.15
CA SER A 344 -22.05 -2.75 -14.08
C SER A 344 -21.99 -1.62 -13.04
N GLY A 345 -21.68 -0.39 -13.46
CA GLY A 345 -21.55 0.80 -12.60
C GLY A 345 -20.19 0.97 -11.89
N ALA A 346 -19.34 -0.05 -11.87
CA ALA A 346 -17.99 0.05 -11.31
C ALA A 346 -16.97 0.53 -12.35
N THR A 347 -15.96 1.27 -11.89
CA THR A 347 -14.88 1.84 -12.72
C THR A 347 -13.53 1.46 -12.14
N PHE A 348 -12.61 1.02 -12.99
CA PHE A 348 -11.26 0.58 -12.65
C PHE A 348 -10.24 1.32 -13.52
N ARG A 349 -9.05 1.60 -12.98
CA ARG A 349 -7.95 2.17 -13.77
C ARG A 349 -7.26 1.08 -14.59
N LEU A 350 -6.77 1.44 -15.77
CA LEU A 350 -5.97 0.56 -16.61
C LEU A 350 -4.47 0.66 -16.26
N PRO A 351 -3.71 -0.44 -16.39
CA PRO A 351 -4.12 -1.76 -16.89
C PRO A 351 -4.83 -2.61 -15.82
N ILE A 352 -5.64 -3.57 -16.27
CA ILE A 352 -6.48 -4.39 -15.37
C ILE A 352 -6.66 -5.80 -15.90
N LEU A 353 -6.66 -6.78 -15.00
CA LEU A 353 -7.07 -8.17 -15.23
C LEU A 353 -8.33 -8.47 -14.42
N PHE A 354 -9.22 -9.30 -14.94
CA PHE A 354 -10.37 -9.81 -14.20
C PHE A 354 -10.39 -11.33 -14.29
N ARG A 355 -10.61 -12.01 -13.16
CA ARG A 355 -11.09 -13.39 -13.14
C ARG A 355 -12.61 -13.36 -13.18
N VAL A 356 -13.20 -14.11 -14.11
CA VAL A 356 -14.65 -14.13 -14.35
C VAL A 356 -15.18 -15.53 -14.06
N SER A 357 -16.19 -15.60 -13.21
CA SER A 357 -16.97 -16.80 -12.92
C SER A 357 -18.46 -16.51 -13.10
N ASP A 358 -19.30 -17.52 -12.92
CA ASP A 358 -20.75 -17.36 -13.07
C ASP A 358 -21.40 -16.58 -11.91
N HIS A 359 -20.68 -16.38 -10.80
CA HIS A 359 -21.19 -15.73 -9.59
C HIS A 359 -20.33 -14.56 -9.09
N GLN A 360 -19.16 -14.34 -9.70
CA GLN A 360 -18.20 -13.34 -9.26
C GLN A 360 -17.34 -12.85 -10.41
N VAL A 361 -17.08 -11.54 -10.43
CA VAL A 361 -16.02 -10.92 -11.21
C VAL A 361 -15.01 -10.33 -10.23
N GLU A 362 -13.81 -10.88 -10.26
CA GLU A 362 -12.72 -10.53 -9.35
C GLU A 362 -11.74 -9.62 -10.12
N PRO A 363 -11.56 -8.35 -9.71
CA PRO A 363 -10.54 -7.47 -10.30
C PRO A 363 -9.15 -7.80 -9.77
N LEU A 364 -8.15 -7.77 -10.64
CA LEU A 364 -6.73 -7.95 -10.35
C LEU A 364 -5.95 -6.80 -10.98
N PRO A 365 -5.81 -5.67 -10.26
CA PRO A 365 -5.08 -4.51 -10.76
C PRO A 365 -3.56 -4.74 -10.84
N GLU A 366 -2.91 -4.00 -11.74
CA GLU A 366 -1.46 -3.82 -11.69
C GLU A 366 -1.16 -2.74 -10.64
N GLY A 367 -0.23 -3.04 -9.75
CA GLY A 367 0.31 -2.10 -8.75
C GLY A 367 1.80 -1.90 -8.98
N GLU A 368 2.35 -0.78 -8.53
CA GLU A 368 3.77 -0.43 -8.69
C GLU A 368 4.73 -1.53 -8.17
N TYR A 369 4.30 -2.24 -7.13
CA TYR A 369 5.06 -3.32 -6.49
C TYR A 369 4.37 -4.69 -6.61
N ALA A 370 3.24 -4.77 -7.32
CA ALA A 370 2.55 -6.03 -7.56
C ALA A 370 3.20 -6.77 -8.74
N ALA A 371 3.04 -8.10 -8.76
CA ALA A 371 3.47 -8.89 -9.91
C ALA A 371 2.78 -8.37 -11.19
N PRO A 372 3.48 -8.31 -12.34
CA PRO A 372 2.87 -7.92 -13.61
C PRO A 372 1.60 -8.75 -13.90
N LEU A 373 0.59 -8.19 -14.54
CA LEU A 373 -0.71 -8.88 -14.76
C LEU A 373 -0.59 -10.25 -15.41
N ARG A 374 0.40 -10.43 -16.31
CA ARG A 374 0.72 -11.71 -16.94
C ARG A 374 1.16 -12.79 -15.94
N PHE A 375 1.86 -12.43 -14.87
CA PHE A 375 2.26 -13.37 -13.82
C PHE A 375 1.04 -13.74 -12.97
N GLN A 376 0.20 -12.76 -12.64
CA GLN A 376 -1.07 -13.01 -11.94
C GLN A 376 -1.99 -13.94 -12.74
N LEU A 377 -2.08 -13.74 -14.05
CA LEU A 377 -2.85 -14.61 -14.96
C LEU A 377 -2.25 -16.03 -15.06
N ALA A 378 -0.93 -16.18 -14.89
CA ALA A 378 -0.29 -17.50 -14.86
C ALA A 378 -0.70 -18.34 -13.64
N ASP A 379 -1.19 -17.72 -12.57
CA ASP A 379 -1.67 -18.41 -11.37
C ASP A 379 -3.15 -18.85 -11.49
N PHE A 380 -3.82 -18.57 -12.60
CA PHE A 380 -5.20 -18.99 -12.84
C PHE A 380 -5.28 -20.49 -13.14
N ALA A 381 -6.37 -21.14 -12.76
CA ALA A 381 -6.64 -22.50 -13.19
C ALA A 381 -6.90 -22.53 -14.72
N ALA A 382 -6.66 -23.68 -15.35
CA ALA A 382 -6.79 -23.84 -16.80
C ALA A 382 -8.19 -23.47 -17.35
N SER A 383 -9.23 -23.59 -16.53
CA SER A 383 -10.62 -23.30 -16.86
C SER A 383 -11.10 -21.91 -16.47
N ASP A 384 -10.30 -21.14 -15.73
CA ASP A 384 -10.70 -19.81 -15.28
C ASP A 384 -10.87 -18.89 -16.49
N LYS A 385 -12.02 -18.22 -16.56
CA LYS A 385 -12.29 -17.22 -17.59
C LYS A 385 -11.64 -15.91 -17.16
N PHE A 386 -11.09 -15.15 -18.11
CA PHE A 386 -10.47 -13.87 -17.81
C PHE A 386 -10.77 -12.79 -18.85
N VAL A 387 -10.72 -11.54 -18.39
CA VAL A 387 -10.70 -10.33 -19.22
C VAL A 387 -9.45 -9.53 -18.85
N TRP A 388 -8.58 -9.23 -19.80
CA TRP A 388 -7.33 -8.50 -19.57
C TRP A 388 -7.21 -7.33 -20.53
N VAL A 389 -7.02 -6.11 -20.00
CA VAL A 389 -6.80 -4.90 -20.80
C VAL A 389 -5.48 -4.26 -20.44
N ASP A 390 -4.58 -4.18 -21.42
CA ASP A 390 -3.20 -3.69 -21.26
C ASP A 390 -2.56 -3.41 -22.63
N ARG A 391 -1.27 -3.08 -22.66
CA ARG A 391 -0.49 -2.87 -23.87
C ARG A 391 -0.43 -4.15 -24.71
N GLY A 392 -0.66 -4.00 -26.01
CA GLY A 392 -0.76 -5.08 -26.98
C GLY A 392 0.41 -6.05 -26.96
N PHE A 393 1.65 -5.55 -26.80
CA PHE A 393 2.84 -6.40 -26.77
C PHE A 393 2.83 -7.43 -25.63
N LYS A 394 2.16 -7.15 -24.51
CA LYS A 394 2.15 -8.06 -23.35
C LYS A 394 1.36 -9.34 -23.66
N MET A 395 0.26 -9.22 -24.42
CA MET A 395 -0.66 -10.30 -24.78
C MET A 395 -0.51 -10.81 -26.22
N GLY A 396 -0.14 -9.94 -27.16
CA GLY A 396 0.05 -10.27 -28.58
C GLY A 396 1.17 -11.30 -28.78
N ARG A 397 2.25 -11.20 -28.01
CA ARG A 397 3.32 -12.22 -28.03
C ARG A 397 2.85 -13.63 -27.61
N LEU A 398 1.76 -13.71 -26.84
CA LEU A 398 1.21 -14.97 -26.32
C LEU A 398 0.25 -15.59 -27.33
N TRP A 399 -0.69 -14.79 -27.85
CA TRP A 399 -1.84 -15.32 -28.60
C TRP A 399 -2.12 -14.62 -29.93
N GLN A 400 -1.46 -13.50 -30.24
CA GLN A 400 -1.67 -12.78 -31.50
C GLN A 400 -0.38 -12.12 -32.02
N PRO A 401 0.50 -12.86 -32.72
CA PRO A 401 1.83 -12.39 -33.11
C PRO A 401 1.86 -11.07 -33.87
N ALA A 402 0.80 -10.75 -34.63
CA ALA A 402 0.66 -9.47 -35.33
C ALA A 402 0.64 -8.24 -34.39
N LEU A 403 0.31 -8.43 -33.12
CA LEU A 403 0.27 -7.39 -32.07
C LEU A 403 1.45 -7.48 -31.10
N ALA A 404 2.41 -8.38 -31.32
CA ALA A 404 3.51 -8.65 -30.38
C ALA A 404 4.43 -7.44 -30.12
N LEU A 405 4.38 -6.41 -30.97
CA LEU A 405 5.12 -5.15 -30.83
C LEU A 405 4.21 -3.93 -30.64
N SER A 406 2.89 -4.10 -30.53
CA SER A 406 1.95 -2.98 -30.42
C SER A 406 1.98 -2.37 -29.01
N THR A 407 2.13 -1.05 -28.93
CA THR A 407 2.01 -0.28 -27.70
C THR A 407 0.58 0.24 -27.46
N ASP A 408 -0.34 -0.05 -28.38
CA ASP A 408 -1.75 0.32 -28.25
C ASP A 408 -2.40 -0.49 -27.14
N LEU A 409 -3.52 0.01 -26.59
CA LEU A 409 -4.34 -0.80 -25.70
C LEU A 409 -4.95 -1.97 -26.47
N CYS A 410 -4.90 -3.15 -25.88
CA CYS A 410 -5.50 -4.36 -26.38
C CYS A 410 -6.32 -5.03 -25.27
N LEU A 411 -7.31 -5.81 -25.70
CA LEU A 411 -8.16 -6.63 -24.88
C LEU A 411 -7.87 -8.10 -25.19
N ALA A 412 -7.55 -8.88 -24.16
CA ALA A 412 -7.52 -10.33 -24.23
C ALA A 412 -8.67 -10.94 -23.43
N MET A 413 -9.36 -11.94 -23.98
CA MET A 413 -10.42 -12.68 -23.31
C MET A 413 -10.34 -14.18 -23.61
N GLY A 414 -10.59 -15.02 -22.61
CA GLY A 414 -10.65 -16.47 -22.80
C GLY A 414 -10.35 -17.26 -21.53
N GLN A 415 -9.82 -18.47 -21.71
CA GLN A 415 -9.28 -19.31 -20.63
C GLN A 415 -7.82 -19.64 -20.91
N THR A 416 -7.01 -19.74 -19.86
CA THR A 416 -5.57 -20.03 -19.96
C THR A 416 -5.27 -21.41 -20.54
N GLY A 417 -6.16 -22.40 -20.35
CA GLY A 417 -6.08 -23.72 -20.97
C GLY A 417 -6.59 -23.78 -22.41
N GLY A 418 -7.07 -22.67 -22.97
CA GLY A 418 -7.59 -22.55 -24.33
C GLY A 418 -6.74 -21.65 -25.23
N GLN A 419 -7.39 -21.03 -26.22
CA GLN A 419 -6.80 -20.02 -27.11
C GLN A 419 -7.52 -18.69 -26.91
N PRO A 420 -7.04 -17.83 -25.98
CA PRO A 420 -7.61 -16.51 -25.76
C PRO A 420 -7.60 -15.66 -27.03
N THR A 421 -8.66 -14.88 -27.23
CA THR A 421 -8.72 -13.89 -28.31
C THR A 421 -8.03 -12.61 -27.88
N VAL A 422 -7.26 -11.99 -28.77
CA VAL A 422 -6.65 -10.66 -28.55
C VAL A 422 -7.17 -9.69 -29.59
N THR A 423 -7.68 -8.55 -29.15
CA THR A 423 -8.24 -7.50 -30.00
C THR A 423 -7.61 -6.16 -29.68
N ARG A 424 -7.14 -5.44 -30.70
CA ARG A 424 -6.63 -4.08 -30.53
C ARG A 424 -7.80 -3.12 -30.32
N ILE A 425 -7.66 -2.21 -29.36
CA ILE A 425 -8.64 -1.15 -29.10
C ILE A 425 -8.30 0.04 -29.99
N ASP A 426 -9.07 0.21 -31.05
CA ASP A 426 -8.83 1.20 -32.12
C ASP A 426 -9.71 2.45 -32.00
N GLN A 427 -10.61 2.49 -31.02
CA GLN A 427 -11.49 3.63 -30.75
C GLN A 427 -11.19 4.25 -29.38
N PRO A 428 -11.31 5.59 -29.23
CA PRO A 428 -11.09 6.26 -27.93
C PRO A 428 -11.98 5.74 -26.82
N VAL A 429 -13.23 5.41 -27.13
CA VAL A 429 -14.17 4.72 -26.24
C VAL A 429 -14.62 3.47 -26.95
N TRP A 430 -14.40 2.32 -26.33
CA TRP A 430 -14.67 1.01 -26.92
C TRP A 430 -15.65 0.23 -26.04
N GLN A 431 -16.70 -0.33 -26.65
CA GLN A 431 -17.72 -1.10 -25.94
C GLN A 431 -17.58 -2.59 -26.29
N GLY A 432 -17.52 -3.42 -25.25
CA GLY A 432 -17.33 -4.85 -25.35
C GLY A 432 -18.45 -5.67 -24.72
N LYS A 433 -18.48 -6.95 -25.10
CA LYS A 433 -19.25 -7.99 -24.41
C LYS A 433 -18.29 -9.03 -23.87
N ALA A 434 -18.43 -9.42 -22.60
CA ALA A 434 -17.65 -10.53 -22.06
C ALA A 434 -18.32 -11.84 -22.51
N GLN A 435 -17.72 -12.48 -23.51
CA GLN A 435 -18.23 -13.72 -24.08
C GLN A 435 -17.14 -14.79 -24.00
N PHE A 436 -17.50 -15.92 -23.40
CA PHE A 436 -16.60 -17.05 -23.21
C PHE A 436 -17.22 -18.27 -23.89
N PRO A 437 -16.89 -18.54 -25.17
CA PRO A 437 -17.34 -19.74 -25.84
C PRO A 437 -16.95 -20.99 -25.04
N GLN A 438 -17.73 -22.06 -25.19
CA GLN A 438 -17.33 -23.38 -24.69
C GLN A 438 -16.09 -23.84 -25.47
N VAL A 439 -14.92 -23.82 -24.82
CA VAL A 439 -13.65 -24.25 -25.41
C VAL A 439 -13.15 -25.48 -24.64
N LYS A 440 -12.63 -26.48 -25.36
CA LYS A 440 -11.94 -27.61 -24.75
C LYS A 440 -10.60 -27.14 -24.19
N VAL A 441 -10.49 -27.11 -22.87
CA VAL A 441 -9.22 -26.81 -22.19
C VAL A 441 -8.27 -28.00 -22.26
N SER A 442 -6.98 -27.74 -22.42
CA SER A 442 -5.92 -28.75 -22.52
C SER A 442 -4.79 -28.45 -21.54
N ALA A 443 -4.32 -29.47 -20.82
CA ALA A 443 -3.18 -29.35 -19.92
C ALA A 443 -1.91 -28.89 -20.66
N ALA A 444 -1.69 -29.38 -21.89
CA ALA A 444 -0.53 -28.99 -22.70
C ALA A 444 -0.58 -27.51 -23.11
N THR A 445 -1.76 -27.02 -23.50
CA THR A 445 -1.97 -25.61 -23.85
C THR A 445 -1.82 -24.71 -22.62
N TYR A 446 -2.38 -25.13 -21.49
CA TYR A 446 -2.22 -24.43 -20.21
C TYR A 446 -0.75 -24.29 -19.83
N GLN A 447 0.01 -25.40 -19.80
CA GLN A 447 1.44 -25.38 -19.46
C GLN A 447 2.26 -24.48 -20.40
N LEU A 448 1.96 -24.50 -21.71
CA LEU A 448 2.62 -23.62 -22.67
C LEU A 448 2.33 -22.14 -22.37
N ASN A 449 1.05 -21.80 -22.18
CA ASN A 449 0.63 -20.44 -21.88
C ASN A 449 1.22 -19.94 -20.55
N GLU A 450 1.21 -20.77 -19.50
CA GLU A 450 1.80 -20.47 -18.21
C GLU A 450 3.30 -20.16 -18.35
N GLN A 451 4.06 -21.02 -19.03
CA GLN A 451 5.49 -20.83 -19.24
C GLN A 451 5.79 -19.53 -20.00
N GLN A 452 5.03 -19.23 -21.06
CA GLN A 452 5.19 -18.00 -21.83
C GLN A 452 4.87 -16.75 -20.98
N MET A 453 3.82 -16.82 -20.16
CA MET A 453 3.43 -15.76 -19.25
C MET A 453 4.48 -15.48 -18.18
N ARG A 454 5.25 -16.50 -17.75
CA ARG A 454 6.33 -16.38 -16.75
C ARG A 454 7.71 -15.97 -17.31
N ILE A 455 7.86 -15.76 -18.62
CA ILE A 455 9.15 -15.33 -19.21
C ILE A 455 9.53 -13.93 -18.71
N GLU A 456 10.65 -13.79 -18.01
CA GLU A 456 11.19 -12.50 -17.58
C GLU A 456 11.41 -11.52 -18.73
N ASP A 457 11.24 -10.22 -18.48
CA ASP A 457 11.28 -9.19 -19.53
C ASP A 457 12.58 -9.22 -20.34
N ASN A 458 13.73 -9.44 -19.70
CA ASN A 458 15.04 -9.54 -20.37
C ASN A 458 15.24 -10.85 -21.17
N ALA A 459 14.41 -11.86 -20.95
CA ALA A 459 14.41 -13.12 -21.70
C ALA A 459 13.52 -13.07 -22.95
N ILE A 460 12.67 -12.05 -23.09
CA ILE A 460 11.77 -11.88 -24.25
C ILE A 460 12.56 -11.60 -25.53
N ARG A 461 12.17 -12.26 -26.62
CA ARG A 461 12.75 -12.04 -27.96
C ARG A 461 11.67 -11.77 -28.99
N TYR A 462 11.88 -10.78 -29.85
CA TYR A 462 10.94 -10.36 -30.88
C TYR A 462 11.60 -10.20 -32.25
N GLN A 463 10.80 -10.25 -33.33
CA GLN A 463 11.29 -10.03 -34.70
C GLN A 463 11.39 -8.53 -34.96
N ALA A 464 12.61 -8.00 -34.93
CA ALA A 464 12.93 -6.62 -35.30
C ALA A 464 14.43 -6.51 -35.61
N ASP A 465 14.83 -5.48 -36.33
CA ASP A 465 16.24 -5.21 -36.65
C ASP A 465 16.92 -4.32 -35.59
N SER A 466 16.15 -3.74 -34.67
CA SER A 466 16.63 -2.81 -33.64
C SER A 466 15.92 -3.00 -32.29
N PHE A 467 16.52 -2.47 -31.22
CA PHE A 467 15.86 -2.40 -29.92
C PHE A 467 14.67 -1.44 -29.96
N LEU A 468 13.54 -1.89 -29.41
CA LEU A 468 12.35 -1.08 -29.22
C LEU A 468 12.26 -0.82 -27.72
N LEU A 469 12.70 0.36 -27.27
CA LEU A 469 12.79 0.67 -25.84
C LEU A 469 11.43 0.66 -25.13
N THR A 470 10.35 0.84 -25.89
CA THR A 470 8.96 0.79 -25.44
C THR A 470 8.41 -0.63 -25.26
N VAL A 471 9.15 -1.68 -25.64
CA VAL A 471 8.71 -3.09 -25.57
C VAL A 471 9.77 -3.94 -24.83
N PRO A 472 9.41 -4.70 -23.78
CA PRO A 472 10.33 -5.56 -23.05
C PRO A 472 10.97 -6.63 -23.94
N GLY A 473 12.25 -6.94 -23.69
CA GLY A 473 13.04 -7.88 -24.47
C GLY A 473 14.07 -7.24 -25.40
N ALA A 474 14.47 -8.03 -26.41
CA ALA A 474 15.45 -7.67 -27.44
C ALA A 474 15.10 -8.32 -28.78
N PRO A 475 15.68 -7.86 -29.91
CA PRO A 475 15.63 -8.56 -31.19
C PRO A 475 16.01 -10.05 -31.08
N ALA A 476 15.42 -10.90 -31.92
CA ALA A 476 15.71 -12.34 -31.95
C ALA A 476 17.18 -12.66 -32.28
N SER A 477 17.87 -11.75 -32.96
CA SER A 477 19.32 -11.81 -33.20
C SER A 477 20.14 -11.63 -31.91
N VAL A 478 19.61 -11.03 -30.86
CA VAL A 478 20.32 -10.80 -29.59
C VAL A 478 20.19 -12.02 -28.68
N LYS A 479 21.33 -12.57 -28.24
CA LYS A 479 21.39 -13.71 -27.31
C LYS A 479 21.20 -13.25 -25.86
N ARG A 480 21.96 -12.25 -25.41
CA ARG A 480 21.88 -11.64 -24.06
C ARG A 480 22.19 -10.16 -24.14
N PHE A 481 21.61 -9.37 -23.24
CA PHE A 481 21.88 -7.94 -23.10
C PHE A 481 21.76 -7.49 -21.64
N SER A 482 22.45 -6.42 -21.25
CA SER A 482 22.32 -5.72 -19.97
C SER A 482 22.75 -4.26 -20.12
N GLY A 483 22.38 -3.38 -19.19
CA GLY A 483 22.74 -1.95 -19.27
C GLY A 483 21.74 -1.09 -20.06
N ILE A 484 20.58 -1.64 -20.44
CA ILE A 484 19.52 -0.89 -21.15
C ILE A 484 18.43 -0.47 -20.15
N SER A 485 18.19 0.84 -20.07
CA SER A 485 17.03 1.41 -19.38
C SER A 485 15.78 1.40 -20.27
N ARG A 486 14.60 1.46 -19.65
CA ARG A 486 13.31 1.50 -20.33
C ARG A 486 12.44 2.61 -19.73
N PRO A 487 11.59 3.26 -20.52
CA PRO A 487 10.59 4.17 -19.99
C PRO A 487 9.57 3.39 -19.14
N GLU A 488 9.37 3.85 -17.91
CA GLU A 488 8.32 3.41 -17.00
C GLU A 488 7.01 4.13 -17.36
N SER A 489 5.88 3.52 -17.01
CA SER A 489 4.55 4.03 -17.35
C SER A 489 4.24 5.43 -16.77
N TRP A 490 4.95 5.87 -15.73
CA TRP A 490 4.85 7.20 -15.11
C TRP A 490 5.91 8.21 -15.58
N GLY A 491 6.63 7.92 -16.68
CA GLY A 491 7.49 8.89 -17.36
C GLY A 491 8.95 8.97 -16.89
N ARG A 492 9.37 8.06 -16.00
CA ARG A 492 10.79 7.90 -15.60
C ARG A 492 11.48 6.85 -16.48
N TRP A 493 12.81 6.88 -16.55
CA TRP A 493 13.62 5.78 -17.07
C TRP A 493 14.03 4.82 -15.94
N SER A 494 13.73 3.54 -16.09
CA SER A 494 13.99 2.52 -15.08
C SER A 494 15.47 2.40 -14.74
N ASN A 495 15.78 2.41 -13.44
CA ASN A 495 17.13 2.22 -12.89
C ASN A 495 17.47 0.75 -12.61
N ALA A 496 16.53 -0.18 -12.80
CA ALA A 496 16.68 -1.58 -12.41
C ALA A 496 17.78 -2.36 -13.17
N ASN A 497 18.32 -1.82 -14.26
CA ASN A 497 19.39 -2.46 -15.05
C ASN A 497 20.35 -1.44 -15.71
N LEU A 498 20.44 -0.23 -15.17
CA LEU A 498 21.33 0.81 -15.70
C LEU A 498 22.78 0.48 -15.34
N ALA A 499 23.61 0.31 -16.37
CA ALA A 499 25.05 0.20 -16.24
C ALA A 499 25.68 1.36 -17.03
N PRO A 500 26.87 1.84 -16.65
CA PRO A 500 27.59 2.86 -17.43
C PRO A 500 27.87 2.40 -18.88
N GLU A 501 27.80 1.09 -19.15
CA GLU A 501 28.05 0.50 -20.47
C GLU A 501 26.98 -0.54 -20.85
N LEU A 502 26.64 -0.59 -22.14
CA LEU A 502 25.77 -1.60 -22.73
C LEU A 502 26.59 -2.86 -23.05
N ASN A 503 26.22 -4.00 -22.44
CA ASN A 503 26.79 -5.30 -22.77
C ASN A 503 25.79 -6.11 -23.61
N MET A 504 26.22 -6.60 -24.77
CA MET A 504 25.36 -7.37 -25.69
C MET A 504 26.11 -8.51 -26.38
N SER A 505 25.43 -9.65 -26.54
CA SER A 505 25.89 -10.78 -27.35
C SER A 505 24.88 -11.09 -28.45
N ILE A 506 25.36 -11.32 -29.68
CA ILE A 506 24.53 -11.54 -30.87
C ILE A 506 24.65 -13.01 -31.32
N ARG A 507 23.55 -13.59 -31.81
CA ARG A 507 23.51 -14.89 -32.49
C ARG A 507 24.03 -14.71 -33.92
N CYS A 508 25.28 -15.10 -34.19
CA CYS A 508 25.75 -15.20 -35.57
C CYS A 508 25.12 -16.42 -36.27
N ARG A 509 24.33 -16.20 -37.33
CA ARG A 509 24.03 -17.25 -38.30
C ARG A 509 25.29 -17.49 -39.13
N ARG A 510 26.01 -18.59 -38.89
CA ARG A 510 26.90 -19.14 -39.93
C ARG A 510 26.00 -19.83 -40.94
N VAL A 511 25.77 -19.20 -42.09
CA VAL A 511 25.26 -19.91 -43.26
C VAL A 511 26.43 -20.71 -43.79
N LEU A 512 26.49 -22.00 -43.46
CA LEU A 512 27.31 -22.95 -44.19
C LEU A 512 26.54 -23.26 -45.47
N THR A 513 26.87 -22.55 -46.54
CA THR A 513 26.52 -22.98 -47.89
C THR A 513 27.39 -24.21 -48.18
N LEU A 514 26.78 -25.39 -48.28
CA LEU A 514 27.44 -26.60 -48.79
C LEU A 514 27.54 -26.54 -50.31
#